data_AF-G0V560-F1
#
_entry.id   AF-G0V560-F1
#
_cell.length_a   1.000
_cell.length_b   1.000
_cell.length_c   1.000
_cell.angle_alpha   90.00
_cell.angle_beta   90.00
_cell.angle_gamma   90.00
#
_symmetry.space_group_name_H-M   'P 1'
#
loop_
_entity.id
_entity.type
_entity.pdbx_description
1 polymer ?
#
loop_
_entity_poly.entity_id
_entity_poly.type
_entity_poly.pdbx_seq_one_letter_code
_entity_poly.pdbx_strand_id
1 'polypeptide(L)'
;MHIPENLRLVLIIIFFTVLYYHRHKKENKMVAQETIDYVQKLIKENKIIVFAKSYCPYSIATRRTLFNDCKVPQSKALVLELDLMQDGQEIQQALLAINGQKTVPHVYIAGEFIGGNHELQQIFQSGELQKKLAPILA
;
A
#
# COMPACT_ATOMS: atom_id res chain seq x y z
N MET A 1 53.76 12.05 -2.78
CA MET A 1 53.26 11.67 -1.44
C MET A 1 52.79 10.23 -1.55
N HIS A 2 53.61 9.28 -1.10
CA HIS A 2 53.32 7.84 -1.25
C HIS A 2 52.43 7.41 -0.08
N ILE A 3 51.18 7.05 -0.37
CA ILE A 3 50.30 6.48 0.64
C ILE A 3 50.80 5.07 0.93
N PRO A 4 51.15 4.74 2.18
CA PRO A 4 51.66 3.42 2.50
C PRO A 4 50.56 2.36 2.30
N GLU A 5 50.93 1.18 1.83
CA GLU A 5 50.04 0.08 1.41
C GLU A 5 49.00 -0.29 2.49
N ASN A 6 49.40 -0.25 3.76
CA ASN A 6 48.54 -0.48 4.93
C ASN A 6 47.40 0.56 5.05
N LEU A 7 47.65 1.83 4.71
CA LEU A 7 46.64 2.89 4.74
C LEU A 7 45.63 2.75 3.60
N ARG A 8 46.06 2.25 2.42
CA ARG A 8 45.16 1.89 1.33
C ARG A 8 44.19 0.77 1.71
N LEU A 9 44.68 -0.28 2.36
CA LEU A 9 43.85 -1.41 2.80
C LEU A 9 42.78 -0.98 3.82
N VAL A 10 43.15 -0.12 4.78
CA VAL A 10 42.22 0.41 5.78
C VAL A 10 41.11 1.25 5.14
N LEU A 11 41.44 2.10 4.17
CA LEU A 11 40.44 2.91 3.47
C LEU A 11 39.46 2.07 2.65
N ILE A 12 39.93 0.98 2.01
CA ILE A 12 39.09 0.04 1.28
C ILE A 12 38.13 -0.68 2.24
N ILE A 13 38.62 -1.16 3.39
CA ILE A 13 37.78 -1.80 4.41
C ILE A 13 36.72 -0.81 4.89
N ILE A 14 37.10 0.40 5.31
CA ILE A 14 36.15 1.42 5.78
C ILE A 14 35.09 1.70 4.69
N PHE A 15 35.49 1.84 3.43
CA PHE A 15 34.56 2.05 2.33
C PHE A 15 33.57 0.88 2.20
N PHE A 16 34.03 -0.37 2.24
CA PHE A 16 33.15 -1.54 2.19
C PHE A 16 32.26 -1.66 3.42
N THR A 17 32.75 -1.37 4.63
CA THR A 17 31.94 -1.38 5.85
C THR A 17 30.87 -0.28 5.82
N VAL A 18 31.23 0.91 5.33
CA VAL A 18 30.31 2.03 5.13
C VAL A 18 29.28 1.68 4.07
N LEU A 19 29.68 1.13 2.92
CA LEU A 19 28.76 0.68 1.87
C LEU A 19 27.82 -0.43 2.37
N TYR A 20 28.35 -1.42 3.08
CA TYR A 20 27.58 -2.49 3.71
C TYR A 20 26.56 -1.92 4.69
N TYR A 21 26.96 -1.01 5.58
CA TYR A 21 26.08 -0.35 6.52
C TYR A 21 24.98 0.47 5.82
N HIS A 22 25.31 1.26 4.79
CA HIS A 22 24.33 2.05 4.05
C HIS A 22 23.35 1.17 3.27
N ARG A 23 23.83 0.08 2.67
CA ARG A 23 22.98 -0.91 1.99
C ARG A 23 22.04 -1.59 2.98
N HIS A 24 22.54 -2.05 4.12
CA HIS A 24 21.77 -2.77 5.13
C HIS A 24 20.77 -1.87 5.88
N LYS A 25 21.09 -0.59 6.08
CA LYS A 25 20.17 0.42 6.63
C LYS A 25 19.01 0.70 5.68
N LYS A 26 19.25 0.68 4.37
CA LYS A 26 18.19 0.83 3.35
C LYS A 26 17.27 -0.39 3.28
N GLU A 27 17.80 -1.59 3.51
CA GLU A 27 17.03 -2.85 3.57
C GLU A 27 16.23 -3.01 4.88
N ASN A 28 16.68 -2.43 6.01
CA ASN A 28 16.04 -2.54 7.33
C ASN A 28 15.27 -1.29 7.80
N LYS A 29 14.82 -0.41 6.91
CA LYS A 29 13.85 0.64 7.32
C LYS A 29 12.51 -0.05 7.62
N MET A 30 12.37 -0.62 8.83
CA MET A 30 11.11 -1.17 9.32
C MET A 30 10.05 -0.06 9.24
N VAL A 31 8.85 -0.41 8.77
CA VAL A 31 7.72 0.50 8.78
C VAL A 31 7.45 0.90 10.22
N ALA A 32 7.26 2.20 10.48
CA ALA A 32 6.92 2.66 11.81
C ALA A 32 5.59 2.04 12.26
N GLN A 33 5.55 1.49 13.48
CA GLN A 33 4.34 0.88 14.04
C GLN A 33 3.14 1.86 14.00
N GLU A 34 3.40 3.15 14.24
CA GLU A 34 2.41 4.22 14.13
C GLU A 34 1.73 4.29 12.76
N THR A 35 2.47 4.07 11.66
CA THR A 35 1.89 4.05 10.30
C THR A 35 1.00 2.82 10.11
N ILE A 36 1.40 1.66 10.65
CA ILE A 36 0.59 0.43 10.60
C ILE A 36 -0.72 0.66 11.36
N ASP A 37 -0.64 1.20 12.57
CA ASP A 37 -1.79 1.48 13.43
C ASP A 37 -2.73 2.50 12.76
N TYR A 38 -2.17 3.54 12.13
CA TYR A 38 -2.93 4.51 11.34
C TYR A 38 -3.69 3.86 10.18
N VAL A 39 -3.03 3.01 9.38
CA VAL A 39 -3.68 2.31 8.26
C VAL A 39 -4.77 1.35 8.76
N GLN A 40 -4.51 0.61 9.84
CA GLN A 40 -5.52 -0.27 10.45
C GLN A 40 -6.72 0.52 11.00
N LYS A 41 -6.48 1.70 11.59
CA LYS A 41 -7.55 2.61 12.03
C LYS A 41 -8.40 3.06 10.85
N LEU A 42 -7.80 3.50 9.75
CA LEU A 42 -8.52 3.88 8.53
C LEU A 42 -9.39 2.73 8.00
N ILE A 43 -8.85 1.51 7.95
CA ILE A 43 -9.58 0.30 7.52
C ILE A 43 -10.78 0.02 8.44
N LYS A 44 -10.62 0.21 9.75
CA LYS A 44 -11.69 -0.02 10.74
C LYS A 44 -12.79 1.05 10.69
N GLU A 45 -12.42 2.31 10.50
CA GLU A 45 -13.35 3.44 10.55
C GLU A 45 -14.16 3.63 9.26
N ASN A 46 -13.65 3.14 8.13
CA ASN A 46 -14.29 3.31 6.82
C ASN A 46 -14.93 2.00 6.35
N LYS A 47 -16.23 2.04 6.04
CA LYS A 47 -16.97 0.85 5.57
C LYS A 47 -16.46 0.35 4.21
N ILE A 48 -16.00 1.25 3.36
CA ILE A 48 -15.30 0.92 2.12
C ILE A 48 -14.08 1.83 2.06
N ILE A 49 -12.90 1.25 1.86
CA ILE A 49 -11.68 2.03 1.63
C ILE A 49 -10.87 1.42 0.50
N VAL A 50 -10.33 2.28 -0.37
CA VAL A 50 -9.47 1.90 -1.48
C VAL A 50 -8.18 2.70 -1.40
N PHE A 51 -7.06 2.00 -1.22
CA PHE A 51 -5.74 2.60 -1.38
C PHE A 51 -5.31 2.42 -2.83
N ALA A 52 -5.11 3.51 -3.54
CA ALA A 52 -5.01 3.59 -4.99
C ALA A 52 -3.80 4.40 -5.43
N LYS A 53 -3.58 4.46 -6.75
CA LYS A 53 -2.79 5.53 -7.37
C LYS A 53 -3.57 6.14 -8.53
N SER A 54 -3.47 7.46 -8.67
CA SER A 54 -4.31 8.25 -9.58
C SER A 54 -4.14 7.81 -11.04
N TYR A 55 -2.90 7.50 -11.43
CA TYR A 55 -2.50 7.09 -12.76
C TYR A 55 -2.67 5.58 -13.04
N CYS A 56 -2.92 4.76 -12.02
CA CYS A 56 -2.91 3.30 -12.17
C CYS A 56 -4.21 2.82 -12.86
N PRO A 57 -4.12 2.13 -14.02
CA PRO A 57 -5.31 1.67 -14.75
C PRO A 57 -6.18 0.71 -13.93
N TYR A 58 -5.57 -0.13 -13.08
CA TYR A 58 -6.30 -1.04 -12.20
C TYR A 58 -7.04 -0.31 -11.07
N SER A 59 -6.46 0.78 -10.55
CA SER A 59 -7.13 1.63 -9.56
C SER A 59 -8.30 2.39 -10.16
N ILE A 60 -8.15 2.90 -11.39
CA ILE A 60 -9.23 3.54 -12.15
C ILE A 60 -10.37 2.55 -12.40
N ALA A 61 -10.05 1.32 -12.85
CA ALA A 61 -11.05 0.28 -13.07
C ALA A 61 -11.79 -0.11 -11.79
N THR A 62 -11.09 -0.25 -10.66
CA THR A 62 -11.69 -0.50 -9.34
C THR A 62 -12.68 0.60 -8.94
N ARG A 63 -12.29 1.88 -9.10
CA ARG A 63 -13.20 3.01 -8.84
C ARG A 63 -14.43 2.97 -9.76
N ARG A 64 -14.24 2.68 -11.05
CA ARG A 64 -15.34 2.54 -12.00
C ARG A 64 -16.32 1.44 -11.56
N THR A 65 -15.83 0.28 -11.16
CA THR A 65 -16.69 -0.82 -10.70
C THR A 65 -17.48 -0.44 -9.44
N LEU A 66 -16.84 0.20 -8.47
CA LEU A 66 -17.52 0.63 -7.24
C LEU A 66 -18.55 1.75 -7.51
N PHE A 67 -18.14 2.83 -8.18
CA PHE A 67 -18.95 4.05 -8.28
C PHE A 67 -19.91 4.05 -9.47
N ASN A 68 -19.50 3.48 -10.61
CA ASN A 68 -20.32 3.51 -11.81
C ASN A 68 -21.14 2.24 -11.96
N ASP A 69 -20.56 1.07 -11.73
CA ASP A 69 -21.25 -0.20 -11.96
C ASP A 69 -22.09 -0.61 -10.74
N CYS A 70 -21.53 -0.51 -9.52
CA CYS A 70 -22.23 -0.83 -8.26
C CYS A 70 -22.97 0.37 -7.64
N LYS A 71 -22.84 1.57 -8.20
CA LYS A 71 -23.50 2.81 -7.73
C LYS A 71 -23.25 3.12 -6.24
N VAL A 72 -22.09 2.75 -5.71
CA VAL A 72 -21.69 3.12 -4.35
C VAL A 72 -21.64 4.66 -4.26
N PRO A 73 -22.34 5.30 -3.30
CA PRO A 73 -22.21 6.73 -3.08
C PRO A 73 -20.78 7.07 -2.65
N GLN A 74 -20.22 8.16 -3.18
CA GLN A 74 -18.86 8.60 -2.79
C GLN A 74 -18.74 8.87 -1.28
N SER A 75 -19.83 9.29 -0.61
CA SER A 75 -19.86 9.48 0.84
C SER A 75 -19.70 8.20 1.68
N LYS A 76 -19.84 7.02 1.06
CA LYS A 76 -19.73 5.71 1.73
C LYS A 76 -18.37 5.04 1.52
N ALA A 77 -17.49 5.61 0.68
CA ALA A 77 -16.19 5.05 0.36
C ALA A 77 -15.07 6.08 0.43
N LEU A 78 -14.00 5.76 1.14
CA LEU A 78 -12.78 6.56 1.15
C LEU A 78 -11.81 6.05 0.08
N VAL A 79 -11.30 6.95 -0.76
CA VAL A 79 -10.23 6.62 -1.72
C VAL A 79 -9.01 7.45 -1.40
N LEU A 80 -7.87 6.79 -1.18
CA LEU A 80 -6.58 7.42 -0.92
C LEU A 80 -5.67 7.21 -2.12
N GLU A 81 -5.37 8.29 -2.83
CA GLU A 81 -4.43 8.29 -3.97
C GLU A 81 -3.01 8.47 -3.45
N LEU A 82 -2.33 7.34 -3.20
CA LEU A 82 -1.04 7.31 -2.50
C LEU A 82 0.07 8.07 -3.23
N ASP A 83 -0.02 8.21 -4.55
CA ASP A 83 0.92 9.00 -5.35
C ASP A 83 0.80 10.51 -5.12
N LEU A 84 -0.32 10.97 -4.55
CA LEU A 84 -0.58 12.38 -4.25
C LEU A 84 -0.39 12.72 -2.77
N MET A 85 -0.07 11.72 -1.93
CA MET A 85 0.11 11.86 -0.49
C MET A 85 1.60 11.92 -0.15
N GLN A 86 1.97 12.80 0.79
CA GLN A 86 3.35 12.94 1.25
C GLN A 86 3.89 11.65 1.88
N ASP A 87 3.03 10.92 2.59
CA ASP A 87 3.28 9.67 3.32
C ASP A 87 2.79 8.42 2.55
N GLY A 88 2.47 8.57 1.26
CA GLY A 88 1.89 7.48 0.48
C GLY A 88 2.80 6.27 0.31
N GLN A 89 4.13 6.48 0.29
CA GLN A 89 5.09 5.38 0.25
C GLN A 89 5.10 4.59 1.56
N GLU A 90 5.11 5.29 2.70
CA GLU A 90 5.04 4.71 4.04
C GLU A 90 3.74 3.92 4.23
N ILE A 91 2.61 4.48 3.80
CA ILE A 91 1.31 3.80 3.81
C ILE A 91 1.35 2.54 2.93
N GLN A 92 1.94 2.60 1.73
CA GLN A 92 2.06 1.41 0.86
C GLN A 92 2.93 0.31 1.49
N GLN A 93 3.99 0.68 2.23
CA GLN A 93 4.80 -0.29 2.97
C GLN A 93 4.05 -0.86 4.18
N ALA A 94 3.25 -0.04 4.89
CA ALA A 94 2.39 -0.52 5.97
C ALA A 94 1.35 -1.52 5.46
N LEU A 95 0.71 -1.24 4.32
CA LEU A 95 -0.22 -2.16 3.67
C LEU A 95 0.46 -3.49 3.32
N LEU A 96 1.67 -3.44 2.75
CA LEU A 96 2.48 -4.63 2.48
C LEU A 96 2.75 -5.43 3.76
N ALA A 97 3.06 -4.77 4.88
CA ALA A 97 3.26 -5.44 6.16
C ALA A 97 1.96 -6.06 6.72
N ILE A 98 0.81 -5.42 6.49
CA ILE A 98 -0.50 -5.87 6.98
C ILE A 98 -1.01 -7.09 6.21
N ASN A 99 -0.91 -7.10 4.88
CA ASN A 99 -1.59 -8.08 4.04
C ASN A 99 -0.70 -8.80 3.00
N GLY A 100 0.58 -8.44 2.90
CA GLY A 100 1.53 -9.06 1.96
C GLY A 100 1.42 -8.58 0.50
N GLN A 101 0.42 -7.77 0.15
CA GLN A 101 0.23 -7.26 -1.20
C GLN A 101 1.12 -6.04 -1.45
N LYS A 102 1.87 -6.06 -2.56
CA LYS A 102 2.78 -4.97 -2.95
C LYS A 102 2.11 -3.91 -3.84
N THR A 103 1.08 -4.29 -4.58
CA THR A 103 0.51 -3.50 -5.68
C THR A 103 -0.79 -2.82 -5.31
N VAL A 104 -1.00 -1.60 -5.79
CA VAL A 104 -2.32 -0.96 -5.78
C VAL A 104 -3.21 -1.50 -6.91
N PRO A 105 -4.55 -1.48 -6.75
CA PRO A 105 -5.29 -1.02 -5.58
C PRO A 105 -5.29 -2.03 -4.43
N HIS A 106 -5.48 -1.57 -3.19
CA HIS A 106 -5.88 -2.41 -2.05
C HIS A 106 -7.33 -2.06 -1.70
N VAL A 107 -8.24 -3.02 -1.80
CA VAL A 107 -9.66 -2.82 -1.53
C VAL A 107 -10.05 -3.48 -0.22
N TYR A 108 -10.71 -2.72 0.65
CA TYR A 108 -11.31 -3.24 1.87
C TYR A 108 -12.79 -2.91 1.94
N ILE A 109 -13.59 -3.87 2.41
CA ILE A 109 -15.03 -3.71 2.63
C ILE A 109 -15.35 -4.23 4.03
N ALA A 110 -15.94 -3.38 4.87
CA ALA A 110 -16.25 -3.66 6.27
C ALA A 110 -15.05 -4.21 7.08
N GLY A 111 -13.84 -3.74 6.77
CA GLY A 111 -12.59 -4.17 7.41
C GLY A 111 -11.99 -5.46 6.84
N GLU A 112 -12.70 -6.18 5.97
CA GLU A 112 -12.18 -7.36 5.27
C GLU A 112 -11.33 -6.93 4.07
N PHE A 113 -10.15 -7.55 3.91
CA PHE A 113 -9.31 -7.34 2.74
C PHE A 113 -9.84 -8.14 1.55
N ILE A 114 -10.24 -7.44 0.48
CA ILE A 114 -10.77 -8.06 -0.73
C ILE A 114 -9.66 -8.45 -1.71
N GLY A 115 -8.56 -7.69 -1.74
CA GLY A 115 -7.48 -7.85 -2.71
C GLY A 115 -7.28 -6.62 -3.58
N GLY A 116 -6.83 -6.85 -4.82
CA GLY A 116 -6.69 -5.84 -5.85
C GLY A 116 -7.86 -5.80 -6.82
N ASN A 117 -7.61 -5.27 -8.01
CA ASN A 117 -8.65 -5.17 -9.03
C ASN A 117 -9.09 -6.54 -9.54
N HIS A 118 -8.19 -7.52 -9.63
CA HIS A 118 -8.54 -8.85 -10.14
C HIS A 118 -9.57 -9.53 -9.24
N GLU A 119 -9.30 -9.59 -7.94
CA GLU A 119 -10.18 -10.19 -6.94
C GLU A 119 -11.52 -9.45 -6.87
N LEU A 120 -11.49 -8.10 -6.92
CA LEU A 120 -12.71 -7.30 -6.99
C LEU A 120 -13.56 -7.64 -8.21
N GLN A 121 -12.96 -7.76 -9.41
CA GLN A 121 -13.70 -8.11 -10.61
C GLN A 121 -14.29 -9.53 -10.52
N GLN A 122 -13.57 -10.48 -9.93
CA GLN A 122 -14.08 -11.84 -9.72
C GLN A 122 -15.34 -11.84 -8.86
N ILE A 123 -15.32 -11.16 -7.71
CA ILE A 123 -16.49 -11.10 -6.82
C ILE A 123 -17.61 -10.21 -7.37
N PHE A 124 -17.29 -9.25 -8.24
CA PHE A 124 -18.29 -8.48 -8.97
C PHE A 124 -19.05 -9.35 -9.97
N GLN A 125 -18.34 -10.17 -10.74
CA GLN A 125 -18.94 -11.07 -11.73
C GLN A 125 -19.74 -12.20 -11.08
N SER A 126 -19.33 -12.69 -9.91
CA SER A 126 -20.06 -13.72 -9.16
C SER A 126 -21.32 -13.20 -8.45
N GLY A 127 -21.51 -11.88 -8.39
CA GLY A 127 -22.59 -11.24 -7.61
C GLY A 127 -22.30 -11.14 -6.11
N GLU A 128 -21.12 -11.59 -5.65
CA GLU A 128 -20.72 -11.55 -4.25
C GLU A 128 -20.43 -10.12 -3.78
N LEU A 129 -19.87 -9.27 -4.64
CA LEU A 129 -19.59 -7.87 -4.30
C LEU A 129 -20.88 -7.14 -3.87
N GLN A 130 -21.96 -7.34 -4.61
CA GLN A 130 -23.26 -6.74 -4.33
C GLN A 130 -23.81 -7.21 -2.98
N LYS A 131 -23.60 -8.49 -2.62
CA LYS A 131 -23.98 -9.04 -1.31
C LYS A 131 -23.17 -8.40 -0.18
N LYS A 132 -21.86 -8.20 -0.37
CA LYS A 132 -21.00 -7.51 0.61
C LYS A 132 -21.36 -6.04 0.76
N LEU A 133 -21.78 -5.37 -0.32
CA LEU A 133 -22.16 -3.96 -0.32
C LEU A 133 -23.57 -3.68 0.23
N ALA A 134 -24.53 -4.60 0.04
CA ALA A 134 -25.91 -4.45 0.48
C ALA A 134 -26.09 -3.91 1.93
N PRO A 135 -25.44 -4.48 2.97
CA PRO A 135 -25.60 -3.98 4.34
C PRO A 135 -24.96 -2.61 4.61
N ILE A 136 -24.12 -2.10 3.70
CA ILE A 136 -23.45 -0.80 3.81
C ILE A 136 -24.27 0.30 3.11
N LEU A 137 -24.97 -0.09 2.05
CA LEU A 137 -25.75 0.78 1.17
C LEU A 137 -27.23 0.92 1.56
N ALA A 138 -27.75 0.00 2.38
CA ALA A 138 -29.03 0.16 3.05
C ALA A 138 -29.02 1.35 4.01
#